data_AF-A0A197JUH4-F1
#
_entry.id   AF-A0A197JUH4-F1
#
_cell.length_a   1.000
_cell.length_b   1.000
_cell.length_c   1.000
_cell.angle_alpha   90.00
_cell.angle_beta   90.00
_cell.angle_gamma   90.00
#
_symmetry.space_group_name_H-M   'P 1'
#
loop_
_entity.id
_entity.type
_entity.pdbx_description
1 polymer ?
#
loop_
_entity_poly.entity_id
_entity_poly.type
_entity_poly.pdbx_seq_one_letter_code
_entity_poly.pdbx_strand_id
1 'polypeptide(L)'
;MSKQLSSAIARHVLPFTRRANNVAMPLISRMNKHQQASLQSDDFIKAPEQVVAKSSIPSTSTTTTTNSNSSIASRVTKLPNGVRVATEDSQGHFASLGVYVDAGSRYEDDTTRGVSHILDRLAFKSTKNRTSEAMMADLEAAGGNVMCSSSRESIMYQSALLPQDLPQMLAIMADTIRNPAVTEEELEEQRVSAGHEIQEYWSKPEMILPELLHTVAYKDNTLGNPLLCPVENLETMTTENIKKYISTWYRPERIVVSAVGADHDKVVDLTHKYFGDMKSLAPAVGSGSGSEEASGSDSANKGGIFKSLFGKTGSSSASSGVLKPDFNTLSRQPAKYTGGTLLIEDDTQPFTHLFVGFEGLSIHDDDIYALATLQLLMGGGSSFSAGGPGKGMYSRLFSNVLNHYNWIESCMSFNHCYSDSGLFGISGSCYPGYETMLLEVIVRELELTTRTGKGGIAQGELDRAKNQLRSSVLMNLESKMVQLEDLGRQVQVHGAKVPVEELCAKIEKVTRQDMVRVARRVFGGQVASLTGGSGEVTIVGQGLTKNLQGAEKVLDKYGLGKNAKW
;
A
#
# COMPACT_ATOMS: atom_id res chain seq x y z
N MET A 1 4.33 -36.64 -32.36
CA MET A 1 2.91 -36.26 -32.24
C MET A 1 2.64 -34.96 -31.45
N SER A 2 3.62 -34.35 -30.75
CA SER A 2 3.38 -33.11 -29.98
C SER A 2 3.41 -31.79 -30.77
N LYS A 3 3.85 -31.78 -32.04
CA LYS A 3 3.87 -30.55 -32.87
C LYS A 3 2.56 -30.28 -33.65
N GLN A 4 1.71 -31.29 -33.88
CA GLN A 4 0.42 -31.09 -34.55
C GLN A 4 -0.70 -30.69 -33.57
N LEU A 5 -0.63 -31.12 -32.30
CA LEU A 5 -1.59 -30.72 -31.26
C LEU A 5 -1.47 -29.23 -30.88
N SER A 6 -0.26 -28.67 -30.94
CA SER A 6 0.02 -27.25 -30.68
C SER A 6 -0.61 -26.31 -31.72
N SER A 7 -0.77 -26.75 -32.98
CA SER A 7 -1.39 -25.91 -34.04
C SER A 7 -2.92 -25.95 -34.06
N ALA A 8 -3.53 -27.00 -33.50
CA ALA A 8 -4.98 -27.16 -33.46
C ALA A 8 -5.63 -26.36 -32.31
N ILE A 9 -4.96 -26.27 -31.15
CA ILE A 9 -5.41 -25.48 -29.99
C ILE A 9 -5.24 -23.97 -30.24
N ALA A 10 -4.23 -23.58 -31.04
CA ALA A 10 -4.02 -22.20 -31.47
C ALA A 10 -5.15 -21.62 -32.36
N ARG A 11 -6.04 -22.45 -32.93
CA ARG A 11 -7.14 -21.96 -33.80
C ARG A 11 -8.47 -21.74 -33.08
N HIS A 12 -8.64 -22.19 -31.83
CA HIS A 12 -9.92 -22.08 -31.12
C HIS A 12 -9.86 -21.29 -29.80
N VAL A 13 -8.67 -21.11 -29.20
CA VAL A 13 -8.54 -20.40 -27.91
C VAL A 13 -8.07 -18.93 -28.09
N LEU A 14 -7.36 -18.62 -29.17
CA LEU A 14 -6.86 -17.27 -29.48
C LEU A 14 -7.93 -16.19 -29.83
N PRO A 15 -9.19 -16.50 -30.21
CA PRO A 15 -10.21 -15.46 -30.40
C PRO A 15 -10.84 -14.95 -29.10
N PHE A 16 -10.79 -15.72 -28.00
CA PHE A 16 -11.50 -15.39 -26.76
C PHE A 16 -10.68 -14.48 -25.82
N THR A 17 -9.36 -14.72 -25.72
CA THR A 17 -8.44 -13.88 -24.95
C THR A 17 -8.10 -12.55 -25.64
N ARG A 18 -8.33 -12.43 -26.95
CA ARG A 18 -8.18 -11.16 -27.68
C ARG A 18 -9.35 -10.18 -27.47
N ARG A 19 -10.49 -10.64 -26.96
CA ARG A 19 -11.68 -9.79 -26.73
C ARG A 19 -11.66 -9.11 -25.35
N ALA A 20 -11.10 -9.76 -24.33
CA ALA A 20 -10.92 -9.17 -23.00
C ALA A 20 -9.82 -8.09 -22.97
N ASN A 21 -8.73 -8.27 -23.72
CA ASN A 21 -7.64 -7.26 -23.82
C ASN A 21 -7.99 -6.02 -24.67
N ASN A 22 -9.15 -6.02 -25.36
CA ASN A 22 -9.57 -4.92 -26.23
C ASN A 22 -10.41 -3.83 -25.53
N VAL A 23 -10.64 -3.92 -24.22
CA VAL A 23 -11.37 -2.90 -23.46
C VAL A 23 -10.44 -2.00 -22.63
N ALA A 24 -9.27 -2.51 -22.20
CA ALA A 24 -8.34 -1.77 -21.33
C ALA A 24 -7.29 -0.89 -22.07
N MET A 25 -6.91 -1.25 -23.31
CA MET A 25 -5.91 -0.51 -24.10
C MET A 25 -6.40 0.70 -24.93
N PRO A 26 -7.68 0.85 -25.34
CA PRO A 26 -8.08 1.99 -26.17
C PRO A 26 -8.15 3.34 -25.44
N LEU A 27 -8.23 3.36 -24.10
CA LEU A 27 -8.31 4.60 -23.31
C LEU A 27 -6.98 5.36 -23.28
N ILE A 28 -5.85 4.65 -23.21
CA ILE A 28 -4.51 5.25 -23.24
C ILE A 28 -4.13 5.69 -24.67
N SER A 29 -4.60 4.99 -25.70
CA SER A 29 -4.35 5.36 -27.11
C SER A 29 -5.22 6.52 -27.63
N ARG A 30 -6.47 6.65 -27.15
CA ARG A 30 -7.36 7.79 -27.52
C ARG A 30 -6.97 9.11 -26.84
N MET A 31 -6.41 9.07 -25.63
CA MET A 31 -5.87 10.27 -24.98
C MET A 31 -4.68 10.87 -25.74
N ASN A 32 -3.81 10.03 -26.32
CA ASN A 32 -2.67 10.49 -27.13
C ASN A 32 -3.08 11.06 -28.51
N LYS A 33 -4.19 10.60 -29.12
CA LYS A 33 -4.65 11.13 -30.42
C LYS A 33 -5.39 12.46 -30.31
N HIS A 34 -6.11 12.73 -29.21
CA HIS A 34 -6.77 14.02 -29.02
C HIS A 34 -5.79 15.15 -28.68
N GLN A 35 -4.62 14.84 -28.10
CA GLN A 35 -3.53 15.81 -27.88
C GLN A 35 -2.70 16.11 -29.14
N GLN A 36 -2.68 15.21 -30.13
CA GLN A 36 -1.95 15.45 -31.39
C GLN A 36 -2.77 16.21 -32.45
N ALA A 37 -4.10 16.28 -32.33
CA ALA A 37 -4.96 16.93 -33.35
C ALA A 37 -5.13 18.45 -33.18
N SER A 38 -4.65 19.05 -32.08
CA SER A 38 -4.74 20.51 -31.84
C SER A 38 -3.47 21.29 -32.18
N LEU A 39 -2.49 20.66 -32.85
CA LEU A 39 -1.20 21.26 -33.21
C LEU A 39 -0.96 21.20 -34.72
N GLN A 40 -1.91 21.69 -35.52
CA GLN A 40 -1.65 22.12 -36.90
C GLN A 40 -2.54 23.32 -37.25
N SER A 41 -2.00 24.52 -37.08
CA SER A 41 -2.21 25.67 -37.98
C SER A 41 -1.24 26.77 -37.57
N ASP A 42 -0.12 26.82 -38.28
CA ASP A 42 0.71 28.02 -38.36
C ASP A 42 -0.06 29.07 -39.19
N ASP A 43 -0.23 30.26 -38.64
CA ASP A 43 -0.15 31.48 -39.45
C ASP A 43 0.24 32.68 -38.58
N PHE A 44 1.32 33.35 -39.01
CA PHE A 44 1.89 34.57 -38.47
C PHE A 44 0.91 35.75 -38.57
N ILE A 45 1.04 36.75 -37.67
CA ILE A 45 1.35 38.18 -37.97
C ILE A 45 0.92 39.14 -36.82
N LYS A 46 1.92 39.90 -36.33
CA LYS A 46 1.97 41.25 -35.70
C LYS A 46 1.09 41.61 -34.47
N ALA A 47 1.80 42.15 -33.47
CA ALA A 47 1.25 42.95 -32.37
C ALA A 47 0.67 44.30 -32.85
N PRO A 48 -0.41 44.78 -32.22
CA PRO A 48 -0.67 46.21 -32.13
C PRO A 48 -0.88 46.72 -30.69
N GLU A 49 -0.81 48.05 -30.61
CA GLU A 49 -0.61 48.94 -29.48
C GLU A 49 -1.68 48.94 -28.37
N GLN A 50 -1.25 49.45 -27.21
CA GLN A 50 -2.10 49.85 -26.09
C GLN A 50 -3.12 50.92 -26.49
N VAL A 51 -4.41 50.62 -26.31
CA VAL A 51 -5.47 51.64 -26.26
C VAL A 51 -6.16 51.54 -24.90
N VAL A 52 -5.99 52.60 -24.10
CA VAL A 52 -6.68 52.81 -22.83
C VAL A 52 -8.11 53.26 -23.14
N ALA A 53 -9.10 52.42 -22.83
CA ALA A 53 -10.51 52.81 -22.83
C ALA A 53 -11.09 52.67 -21.41
N LYS A 54 -11.49 53.80 -20.83
CA LYS A 54 -12.26 53.89 -19.59
C LYS A 54 -13.71 53.50 -19.88
N SER A 55 -14.24 52.48 -19.21
CA SER A 55 -15.69 52.34 -19.02
C SER A 55 -16.02 51.87 -17.62
N SER A 56 -16.74 52.72 -16.90
CA SER A 56 -17.30 52.55 -15.57
C SER A 56 -18.38 51.47 -15.53
N ILE A 57 -18.24 50.50 -14.61
CA ILE A 57 -19.24 49.48 -14.28
C ILE A 57 -20.02 49.95 -13.03
N PRO A 58 -21.37 49.86 -12.98
CA PRO A 58 -22.14 50.25 -11.80
C PRO A 58 -21.97 49.27 -10.65
N SER A 59 -21.91 49.81 -9.43
CA SER A 59 -21.88 49.09 -8.16
C SER A 59 -23.21 48.40 -7.87
N THR A 60 -23.21 47.06 -7.82
CA THR A 60 -24.33 46.26 -7.30
C THR A 60 -23.94 45.68 -5.94
N SER A 61 -24.80 45.93 -4.96
CA SER A 61 -24.69 45.57 -3.54
C SER A 61 -24.32 44.10 -3.31
N THR A 62 -23.28 43.91 -2.50
CA THR A 62 -22.82 42.62 -2.00
C THR A 62 -23.83 42.07 -0.99
N THR A 63 -24.63 41.09 -1.38
CA THR A 63 -25.28 40.18 -0.42
C THR A 63 -24.21 39.18 0.01
N THR A 64 -23.67 39.34 1.22
CA THR A 64 -22.75 38.39 1.83
C THR A 64 -23.52 37.12 2.18
N THR A 65 -23.64 36.20 1.24
CA THR A 65 -23.99 34.82 1.55
C THR A 65 -22.77 34.23 2.25
N THR A 66 -22.86 34.04 3.56
CA THR A 66 -21.94 33.20 4.31
C THR A 66 -22.02 31.79 3.75
N ASN A 67 -21.13 31.44 2.81
CA ASN A 67 -20.88 30.05 2.47
C ASN A 67 -20.28 29.41 3.71
N SER A 68 -21.11 28.70 4.47
CA SER A 68 -20.63 27.65 5.34
C SER A 68 -19.86 26.68 4.46
N ASN A 69 -18.52 26.64 4.60
CA ASN A 69 -17.70 25.57 4.06
C ASN A 69 -18.18 24.26 4.68
N SER A 70 -19.17 23.61 4.07
CA SER A 70 -19.58 22.27 4.45
C SER A 70 -18.59 21.30 3.80
N SER A 71 -17.46 21.08 4.44
CA SER A 71 -16.69 19.86 4.22
C SER A 71 -17.67 18.69 4.33
N ILE A 72 -17.77 17.84 3.30
CA ILE A 72 -18.63 16.65 3.35
C ILE A 72 -18.16 15.80 4.53
N ALA A 73 -18.96 15.78 5.59
CA ALA A 73 -18.57 15.08 6.80
C ALA A 73 -18.66 13.57 6.55
N SER A 74 -17.56 12.86 6.81
CA SER A 74 -17.60 11.41 6.84
C SER A 74 -18.44 10.92 8.03
N ARG A 75 -19.27 9.91 7.81
CA ARG A 75 -20.09 9.25 8.85
C ARG A 75 -19.59 7.82 9.02
N VAL A 76 -19.42 7.39 10.27
CA VAL A 76 -19.00 6.01 10.60
C VAL A 76 -20.00 5.39 11.57
N THR A 77 -20.53 4.22 11.23
CA THR A 77 -21.40 3.41 12.08
C THR A 77 -20.77 2.04 12.29
N LYS A 78 -20.82 1.51 13.50
CA LYS A 78 -20.36 0.16 13.82
C LYS A 78 -21.56 -0.75 14.08
N LEU A 79 -21.69 -1.82 13.30
CA LEU A 79 -22.71 -2.84 13.51
C LEU A 79 -22.44 -3.64 14.80
N PRO A 80 -23.46 -4.29 15.41
CA PRO A 80 -23.29 -5.06 16.65
C PRO A 80 -22.24 -6.18 16.56
N ASN A 81 -22.02 -6.74 15.36
CA ASN A 81 -21.04 -7.80 15.13
C ASN A 81 -19.62 -7.29 14.86
N GLY A 82 -19.41 -5.97 14.82
CA GLY A 82 -18.09 -5.35 14.67
C GLY A 82 -17.78 -4.76 13.29
N VAL A 83 -18.57 -5.06 12.25
CA VAL A 83 -18.39 -4.46 10.92
C VAL A 83 -18.55 -2.95 11.01
N ARG A 84 -17.60 -2.21 10.42
CA ARG A 84 -17.66 -0.74 10.34
C ARG A 84 -18.22 -0.34 8.98
N VAL A 85 -19.09 0.65 8.96
CA VAL A 85 -19.67 1.25 7.77
C VAL A 85 -19.29 2.72 7.72
N ALA A 86 -18.58 3.13 6.67
CA ALA A 86 -18.08 4.50 6.52
C ALA A 86 -18.63 5.13 5.23
N THR A 87 -19.20 6.32 5.29
CA THR A 87 -19.70 6.98 4.07
C THR A 87 -19.34 8.45 3.99
N GLU A 88 -19.15 8.93 2.77
CA GLU A 88 -19.13 10.35 2.44
C GLU A 88 -20.21 10.63 1.41
N ASP A 89 -21.24 11.37 1.82
CA ASP A 89 -22.36 11.71 0.96
C ASP A 89 -21.96 12.88 0.05
N SER A 90 -21.34 12.54 -1.09
CA SER A 90 -20.95 13.48 -2.13
C SER A 90 -21.91 13.42 -3.30
N GLN A 91 -22.51 14.56 -3.64
CA GLN A 91 -23.35 14.65 -4.84
C GLN A 91 -22.55 14.26 -6.10
N GLY A 92 -23.21 13.64 -7.08
CA GLY A 92 -22.57 13.22 -8.32
C GLY A 92 -23.42 12.23 -9.12
N HIS A 93 -22.94 11.90 -10.32
CA HIS A 93 -23.61 10.97 -11.24
C HIS A 93 -23.34 9.49 -10.94
N PHE A 94 -22.30 9.21 -10.17
CA PHE A 94 -21.86 7.87 -9.82
C PHE A 94 -21.43 7.82 -8.35
N ALA A 95 -21.49 6.61 -7.79
CA ALA A 95 -21.01 6.28 -6.46
C ALA A 95 -19.81 5.34 -6.56
N SER A 96 -19.04 5.27 -5.49
CA SER A 96 -17.98 4.28 -5.31
C SER A 96 -18.29 3.47 -4.06
N LEU A 97 -18.10 2.16 -4.13
CA LEU A 97 -18.33 1.22 -3.04
C LEU A 97 -17.10 0.35 -2.86
N GLY A 98 -16.73 0.07 -1.61
CA GLY A 98 -15.64 -0.85 -1.33
C GLY A 98 -15.81 -1.61 -0.02
N VAL A 99 -15.19 -2.77 0.05
CA VAL A 99 -15.06 -3.58 1.27
C VAL A 99 -13.58 -3.84 1.52
N TYR A 100 -13.11 -3.43 2.68
CA TYR A 100 -11.72 -3.49 3.12
C TYR A 100 -11.63 -4.53 4.23
N VAL A 101 -10.82 -5.55 3.99
CA VAL A 101 -10.54 -6.59 4.98
C VAL A 101 -9.14 -6.33 5.52
N ASP A 102 -9.03 -6.17 6.83
CA ASP A 102 -7.76 -6.16 7.56
C ASP A 102 -7.13 -7.56 7.49
N ALA A 103 -6.45 -7.82 6.39
CA ALA A 103 -5.83 -9.07 5.97
C ALA A 103 -4.75 -8.74 4.93
N GLY A 104 -3.91 -9.67 4.56
CA GLY A 104 -2.80 -9.45 3.64
C GLY A 104 -1.60 -10.33 3.95
N SER A 105 -0.51 -10.15 3.20
CA SER A 105 0.67 -11.00 3.32
C SER A 105 1.34 -10.91 4.70
N ARG A 106 1.19 -9.79 5.42
CA ARG A 106 1.68 -9.62 6.81
C ARG A 106 1.18 -10.73 7.74
N TYR A 107 -0.04 -11.18 7.53
CA TYR A 107 -0.76 -12.07 8.43
C TYR A 107 -0.63 -13.55 8.03
N GLU A 108 0.13 -13.84 6.98
CA GLU A 108 0.36 -15.21 6.52
C GLU A 108 1.36 -15.95 7.42
N ASP A 109 1.06 -17.21 7.68
CA ASP A 109 1.98 -18.18 8.27
C ASP A 109 2.65 -19.03 7.18
N ASP A 110 3.59 -19.90 7.55
CA ASP A 110 4.30 -20.78 6.60
C ASP A 110 3.36 -21.67 5.75
N THR A 111 2.15 -21.95 6.22
CA THR A 111 1.16 -22.78 5.50
C THR A 111 0.21 -21.98 4.62
N THR A 112 0.23 -20.65 4.72
CA THR A 112 -0.66 -19.73 4.00
C THR A 112 0.10 -18.65 3.25
N ARG A 113 1.44 -18.71 3.25
CA ARG A 113 2.30 -17.77 2.53
C ARG A 113 1.99 -17.79 1.03
N GLY A 114 1.60 -16.63 0.49
CA GLY A 114 1.15 -16.44 -0.89
C GLY A 114 -0.36 -16.57 -1.13
N VAL A 115 -1.15 -16.90 -0.10
CA VAL A 115 -2.60 -17.03 -0.24
C VAL A 115 -3.27 -15.69 -0.52
N SER A 116 -2.82 -14.59 0.07
CA SER A 116 -3.38 -13.25 -0.17
C SER A 116 -3.30 -12.84 -1.64
N HIS A 117 -2.17 -13.12 -2.30
CA HIS A 117 -1.96 -12.91 -3.73
C HIS A 117 -2.94 -13.74 -4.58
N ILE A 118 -3.10 -15.03 -4.29
CA ILE A 118 -4.04 -15.88 -5.05
C ILE A 118 -5.51 -15.54 -4.74
N LEU A 119 -5.81 -15.15 -3.50
CA LEU A 119 -7.16 -14.80 -3.08
C LEU A 119 -7.68 -13.55 -3.79
N ASP A 120 -6.82 -12.58 -4.11
CA ASP A 120 -7.23 -11.42 -4.91
C ASP A 120 -7.59 -11.79 -6.35
N ARG A 121 -6.91 -12.79 -6.95
CA ARG A 121 -7.23 -13.31 -8.29
C ARG A 121 -8.43 -14.22 -8.34
N LEU A 122 -8.76 -14.84 -7.20
CA LEU A 122 -10.00 -15.59 -7.01
C LEU A 122 -11.20 -14.69 -6.68
N ALA A 123 -11.00 -13.39 -6.45
CA ALA A 123 -12.10 -12.47 -6.25
C ALA A 123 -13.04 -12.47 -7.46
N PHE A 124 -14.35 -12.44 -7.18
CA PHE A 124 -15.40 -12.43 -8.21
C PHE A 124 -15.40 -13.67 -9.14
N LYS A 125 -14.85 -14.79 -8.68
CA LYS A 125 -15.07 -16.12 -9.27
C LYS A 125 -16.34 -16.77 -8.71
N SER A 126 -16.53 -18.07 -8.89
CA SER A 126 -17.72 -18.75 -8.38
C SER A 126 -17.83 -18.69 -6.85
N THR A 127 -19.08 -18.61 -6.40
CA THR A 127 -19.45 -18.63 -4.98
C THR A 127 -20.37 -19.82 -4.73
N LYS A 128 -20.72 -20.07 -3.47
CA LYS A 128 -21.74 -21.07 -3.14
C LYS A 128 -23.12 -20.75 -3.72
N ASN A 129 -23.36 -19.48 -4.06
CA ASN A 129 -24.67 -18.99 -4.50
C ASN A 129 -24.70 -18.61 -5.99
N ARG A 130 -23.54 -18.48 -6.64
CA ARG A 130 -23.40 -18.05 -8.04
C ARG A 130 -22.34 -18.87 -8.76
N THR A 131 -22.66 -19.32 -9.98
CA THR A 131 -21.63 -19.85 -10.88
C THR A 131 -20.72 -18.72 -11.36
N SER A 132 -19.57 -19.06 -11.93
CA SER A 132 -18.64 -18.08 -12.50
C SER A 132 -19.30 -17.26 -13.61
N GLU A 133 -20.12 -17.88 -14.46
CA GLU A 133 -20.84 -17.18 -15.54
C GLU A 133 -21.91 -16.24 -14.99
N ALA A 134 -22.66 -16.68 -13.97
CA ALA A 134 -23.67 -15.84 -13.33
C ALA A 134 -23.03 -14.64 -12.63
N MET A 135 -21.89 -14.84 -11.96
CA MET A 135 -21.11 -13.76 -11.36
C MET A 135 -20.66 -12.74 -12.40
N MET A 136 -20.12 -13.19 -13.53
CA MET A 136 -19.72 -12.28 -14.62
C MET A 136 -20.91 -11.52 -15.21
N ALA A 137 -22.05 -12.19 -15.46
CA ALA A 137 -23.25 -11.55 -15.98
C ALA A 137 -23.81 -10.49 -15.01
N ASP A 138 -23.84 -10.79 -13.71
CA ASP A 138 -24.26 -9.86 -12.66
C ASP A 138 -23.33 -8.63 -12.60
N LEU A 139 -22.02 -8.83 -12.75
CA LEU A 139 -21.03 -7.76 -12.78
C LEU A 139 -21.16 -6.88 -14.02
N GLU A 140 -21.32 -7.48 -15.20
CA GLU A 140 -21.55 -6.75 -16.45
C GLU A 140 -22.84 -5.92 -16.39
N ALA A 141 -23.90 -6.49 -15.83
CA ALA A 141 -25.16 -5.78 -15.62
C ALA A 141 -25.01 -4.57 -14.67
N ALA A 142 -24.11 -4.66 -13.69
CA ALA A 142 -23.78 -3.58 -12.76
C ALA A 142 -22.68 -2.61 -13.28
N GLY A 143 -22.28 -2.73 -14.55
CA GLY A 143 -21.33 -1.83 -15.22
C GLY A 143 -19.88 -2.32 -15.32
N GLY A 144 -19.56 -3.50 -14.75
CA GLY A 144 -18.30 -4.21 -14.97
C GLY A 144 -17.04 -3.55 -14.40
N ASN A 145 -17.16 -2.47 -13.62
CA ASN A 145 -16.02 -1.77 -13.04
C ASN A 145 -15.78 -2.24 -11.61
N VAL A 146 -15.12 -3.40 -11.47
CA VAL A 146 -14.71 -3.98 -10.20
C VAL A 146 -13.22 -4.24 -10.17
N MET A 147 -12.65 -4.14 -8.97
CA MET A 147 -11.25 -4.43 -8.71
C MET A 147 -11.12 -5.16 -7.38
N CYS A 148 -10.21 -6.12 -7.32
CA CYS A 148 -9.70 -6.66 -6.07
C CYS A 148 -8.18 -6.56 -6.08
N SER A 149 -7.60 -6.14 -4.97
CA SER A 149 -6.15 -6.09 -4.80
C SER A 149 -5.77 -6.46 -3.37
N SER A 150 -4.75 -7.30 -3.24
CA SER A 150 -4.11 -7.57 -1.95
C SER A 150 -2.90 -6.66 -1.72
N SER A 151 -2.66 -6.33 -0.46
CA SER A 151 -1.48 -5.62 0.03
C SER A 151 -0.95 -6.36 1.26
N ARG A 152 0.07 -5.80 1.93
CA ARG A 152 0.61 -6.37 3.16
C ARG A 152 -0.41 -6.35 4.30
N GLU A 153 -1.20 -5.28 4.42
CA GLU A 153 -2.14 -5.06 5.55
C GLU A 153 -3.61 -4.90 5.16
N SER A 154 -3.93 -4.96 3.86
CA SER A 154 -5.33 -4.89 3.41
C SER A 154 -5.58 -5.76 2.19
N ILE A 155 -6.76 -6.39 2.11
CA ILE A 155 -7.35 -6.89 0.87
C ILE A 155 -8.59 -6.04 0.58
N MET A 156 -8.65 -5.48 -0.62
CA MET A 156 -9.61 -4.43 -0.97
C MET A 156 -10.45 -4.86 -2.16
N TYR A 157 -11.78 -4.84 -2.01
CA TYR A 157 -12.75 -5.10 -3.06
C TYR A 157 -13.45 -3.78 -3.36
N GLN A 158 -13.30 -3.24 -4.57
CA GLN A 158 -13.77 -1.89 -4.90
C GLN A 158 -14.53 -1.85 -6.22
N SER A 159 -15.44 -0.91 -6.34
CA SER A 159 -16.21 -0.68 -7.56
C SER A 159 -16.66 0.78 -7.71
N ALA A 160 -16.66 1.27 -8.94
CA ALA A 160 -17.39 2.47 -9.32
C ALA A 160 -18.70 2.06 -10.03
N LEU A 161 -19.81 2.64 -9.61
CA LEU A 161 -21.15 2.17 -9.98
C LEU A 161 -22.16 3.31 -10.04
N LEU A 162 -23.32 3.08 -10.66
CA LEU A 162 -24.43 4.02 -10.61
C LEU A 162 -25.21 3.84 -9.29
N PRO A 163 -25.73 4.90 -8.66
CA PRO A 163 -26.33 4.80 -7.32
C PRO A 163 -27.47 3.78 -7.18
N GLN A 164 -28.20 3.48 -8.27
CA GLN A 164 -29.24 2.45 -8.29
C GLN A 164 -28.70 1.02 -8.17
N ASP A 165 -27.47 0.75 -8.61
CA ASP A 165 -26.85 -0.58 -8.64
C ASP A 165 -26.16 -0.93 -7.32
N LEU A 166 -26.07 0.03 -6.39
CA LEU A 166 -25.42 -0.12 -5.08
C LEU A 166 -25.92 -1.35 -4.29
N PRO A 167 -27.24 -1.66 -4.20
CA PRO A 167 -27.71 -2.87 -3.53
C PRO A 167 -27.21 -4.17 -4.19
N GLN A 168 -27.16 -4.21 -5.53
CA GLN A 168 -26.70 -5.39 -6.27
C GLN A 168 -25.19 -5.57 -6.09
N MET A 169 -24.41 -4.51 -6.24
CA MET A 169 -22.95 -4.58 -6.10
C MET A 169 -22.52 -4.98 -4.68
N LEU A 170 -23.17 -4.43 -3.65
CA LEU A 170 -22.87 -4.84 -2.26
C LEU A 170 -23.24 -6.30 -2.01
N ALA A 171 -24.31 -6.82 -2.63
CA ALA A 171 -24.65 -8.24 -2.58
C ALA A 171 -23.59 -9.12 -3.25
N ILE A 172 -23.05 -8.68 -4.39
CA ILE A 172 -21.97 -9.38 -5.12
C ILE A 172 -20.69 -9.40 -4.29
N MET A 173 -20.27 -8.24 -3.77
CA MET A 173 -19.10 -8.13 -2.89
C MET A 173 -19.24 -8.99 -1.63
N ALA A 174 -20.40 -8.97 -0.98
CA ALA A 174 -20.63 -9.81 0.19
C ALA A 174 -20.55 -11.30 -0.15
N ASP A 175 -21.06 -11.73 -1.29
CA ASP A 175 -21.04 -13.13 -1.68
C ASP A 175 -19.63 -13.64 -2.01
N THR A 176 -18.84 -12.87 -2.76
CA THR A 176 -17.44 -13.26 -3.06
C THR A 176 -16.54 -13.24 -1.82
N ILE A 177 -16.85 -12.40 -0.82
CA ILE A 177 -16.07 -12.29 0.42
C ILE A 177 -16.46 -13.40 1.40
N ARG A 178 -17.76 -13.67 1.56
CA ARG A 178 -18.27 -14.59 2.58
C ARG A 178 -18.34 -16.04 2.12
N ASN A 179 -18.66 -16.27 0.84
CA ASN A 179 -19.01 -17.59 0.32
C ASN A 179 -18.23 -17.98 -0.95
N PRO A 180 -16.92 -17.70 -1.08
CA PRO A 180 -16.17 -18.15 -2.26
C PRO A 180 -16.20 -19.68 -2.34
N ALA A 181 -16.42 -20.23 -3.54
CA ALA A 181 -16.44 -21.68 -3.72
C ALA A 181 -15.03 -22.28 -3.62
N VAL A 182 -14.05 -21.57 -4.20
CA VAL A 182 -12.64 -21.98 -4.30
C VAL A 182 -12.55 -23.39 -4.86
N THR A 183 -12.93 -23.55 -6.12
CA THR A 183 -12.84 -24.84 -6.82
C THR A 183 -11.40 -25.13 -7.22
N GLU A 184 -11.07 -26.41 -7.39
CA GLU A 184 -9.69 -26.78 -7.73
C GLU A 184 -9.32 -26.44 -9.17
N GLU A 185 -10.32 -26.35 -10.06
CA GLU A 185 -10.15 -25.82 -11.41
C GLU A 185 -9.80 -24.34 -11.41
N GLU A 186 -10.56 -23.51 -10.68
CA GLU A 186 -10.29 -22.06 -10.59
C GLU A 186 -8.94 -21.79 -9.92
N LEU A 187 -8.57 -22.58 -8.90
CA LEU A 187 -7.27 -22.46 -8.24
C LEU A 187 -6.14 -22.81 -9.20
N GLU A 188 -6.25 -23.89 -9.96
CA GLU A 188 -5.22 -24.27 -10.93
C GLU A 188 -5.03 -23.22 -12.03
N GLU A 189 -6.13 -22.65 -12.53
CA GLU A 189 -6.06 -21.51 -13.46
C GLU A 189 -5.29 -20.33 -12.87
N GLN A 190 -5.55 -19.98 -11.59
CA GLN A 190 -4.88 -18.87 -10.94
C GLN A 190 -3.41 -19.19 -10.62
N ARG A 191 -3.04 -20.44 -10.29
CA ARG A 191 -1.63 -20.84 -10.11
C ARG A 191 -0.84 -20.62 -11.40
N VAL A 192 -1.37 -21.05 -12.53
CA VAL A 192 -0.72 -20.88 -13.84
C VAL A 192 -0.61 -19.40 -14.21
N SER A 193 -1.68 -18.63 -14.04
CA SER A 193 -1.68 -17.19 -14.33
C SER A 193 -0.70 -16.42 -13.44
N ALA A 194 -0.71 -16.70 -12.13
CA ALA A 194 0.19 -16.05 -11.17
C ALA A 194 1.66 -16.41 -11.43
N GLY A 195 1.96 -17.64 -11.86
CA GLY A 195 3.32 -18.03 -12.24
C GLY A 195 3.89 -17.19 -13.37
N HIS A 196 3.11 -16.94 -14.44
CA HIS A 196 3.52 -16.06 -15.54
C HIS A 196 3.67 -14.60 -15.08
N GLU A 197 2.75 -14.12 -14.24
CA GLU A 197 2.82 -12.78 -13.68
C GLU A 197 4.09 -12.58 -12.85
N ILE A 198 4.40 -13.49 -11.93
CA ILE A 198 5.60 -13.43 -11.10
C ILE A 198 6.85 -13.40 -11.98
N GLN A 199 6.91 -14.22 -13.04
CA GLN A 199 8.01 -14.17 -14.00
C GLN A 199 8.14 -12.78 -14.68
N GLU A 200 7.02 -12.13 -15.00
CA GLU A 200 7.02 -10.77 -15.53
C GLU A 200 7.54 -9.76 -14.52
N TYR A 201 7.18 -9.87 -13.23
CA TYR A 201 7.73 -9.02 -12.16
C TYR A 201 9.24 -9.19 -12.03
N TRP A 202 9.75 -10.43 -12.04
CA TRP A 202 11.19 -10.70 -11.99
C TRP A 202 11.97 -10.14 -13.18
N SER A 203 11.31 -9.92 -14.31
CA SER A 203 11.93 -9.30 -15.49
C SER A 203 12.06 -7.77 -15.41
N LYS A 204 11.44 -7.13 -14.41
CA LYS A 204 11.39 -5.67 -14.24
C LYS A 204 11.99 -5.27 -12.88
N PRO A 205 13.28 -4.93 -12.82
CA PRO A 205 13.97 -4.55 -11.57
C PRO A 205 13.20 -3.52 -10.74
N GLU A 206 12.59 -2.53 -11.38
CA GLU A 206 11.80 -1.48 -10.74
C GLU A 206 10.56 -1.98 -9.99
N MET A 207 10.04 -3.16 -10.36
CA MET A 207 8.88 -3.78 -9.70
C MET A 207 9.29 -4.82 -8.65
N ILE A 208 10.35 -5.60 -8.90
CA ILE A 208 10.79 -6.67 -7.97
C ILE A 208 11.67 -6.15 -6.82
N LEU A 209 12.48 -5.11 -7.04
CA LEU A 209 13.37 -4.58 -6.00
C LEU A 209 12.62 -3.98 -4.80
N PRO A 210 11.51 -3.25 -4.95
CA PRO A 210 10.69 -2.84 -3.81
C PRO A 210 10.19 -4.03 -2.97
N GLU A 211 9.88 -5.16 -3.62
CA GLU A 211 9.46 -6.37 -2.92
C GLU A 211 10.60 -6.99 -2.13
N LEU A 212 11.76 -7.17 -2.78
CA LEU A 212 12.98 -7.66 -2.13
C LEU A 212 13.45 -6.75 -1.00
N LEU A 213 13.26 -5.43 -1.13
CA LEU A 213 13.56 -4.46 -0.07
C LEU A 213 12.80 -4.79 1.21
N HIS A 214 11.52 -5.15 1.13
CA HIS A 214 10.74 -5.53 2.30
C HIS A 214 11.21 -6.87 2.88
N THR A 215 11.41 -7.87 2.03
CA THR A 215 11.89 -9.20 2.45
C THR A 215 13.24 -9.11 3.14
N VAL A 216 14.16 -8.25 2.68
CA VAL A 216 15.46 -8.07 3.33
C VAL A 216 15.33 -7.23 4.60
N ALA A 217 14.54 -6.15 4.56
CA ALA A 217 14.37 -5.26 5.70
C ALA A 217 13.73 -5.94 6.92
N TYR A 218 12.77 -6.84 6.70
CA TYR A 218 12.01 -7.50 7.76
C TYR A 218 12.22 -9.03 7.83
N LYS A 219 12.95 -9.64 6.89
CA LYS A 219 13.23 -11.09 6.87
C LYS A 219 11.94 -11.92 7.01
N ASP A 220 12.00 -13.04 7.73
CA ASP A 220 10.86 -13.97 7.88
C ASP A 220 9.86 -13.51 8.95
N ASN A 221 9.56 -12.20 9.05
CA ASN A 221 8.51 -11.70 9.95
C ASN A 221 7.59 -10.69 9.28
N THR A 222 6.29 -10.81 9.55
CA THR A 222 5.24 -9.82 9.25
C THR A 222 5.42 -9.14 7.87
N LEU A 223 5.90 -7.90 7.80
CA LEU A 223 6.11 -7.13 6.57
C LEU A 223 7.12 -7.73 5.58
N GLY A 224 7.99 -8.62 6.06
CA GLY A 224 8.94 -9.35 5.22
C GLY A 224 8.35 -10.62 4.61
N ASN A 225 7.12 -11.00 4.98
CA ASN A 225 6.38 -11.98 4.19
C ASN A 225 6.21 -11.46 2.76
N PRO A 226 6.52 -12.28 1.74
CA PRO A 226 6.39 -11.88 0.35
C PRO A 226 4.95 -11.48 0.00
N LEU A 227 4.80 -10.34 -0.65
CA LEU A 227 3.52 -9.93 -1.26
C LEU A 227 3.19 -10.80 -2.47
N LEU A 228 4.21 -11.18 -3.25
CA LEU A 228 4.08 -12.12 -4.35
C LEU A 228 4.22 -13.55 -3.81
N CYS A 229 3.31 -14.44 -4.21
CA CYS A 229 3.39 -15.85 -3.82
C CYS A 229 4.73 -16.46 -4.26
N PRO A 230 5.51 -17.09 -3.36
CA PRO A 230 6.70 -17.85 -3.74
C PRO A 230 6.33 -18.97 -4.73
N VAL A 231 7.22 -19.26 -5.68
CA VAL A 231 6.96 -20.24 -6.76
C VAL A 231 6.76 -21.64 -6.19
N GLU A 232 7.56 -22.01 -5.20
CA GLU A 232 7.45 -23.26 -4.44
C GLU A 232 6.09 -23.42 -3.72
N ASN A 233 5.51 -22.29 -3.29
CA ASN A 233 4.22 -22.27 -2.63
C ASN A 233 3.06 -22.28 -3.63
N LEU A 234 3.25 -21.74 -4.85
CA LEU A 234 2.24 -21.83 -5.91
C LEU A 234 1.93 -23.28 -6.25
N GLU A 235 2.95 -24.11 -6.43
CA GLU A 235 2.81 -25.53 -6.81
C GLU A 235 2.14 -26.38 -5.73
N THR A 236 2.32 -26.00 -4.46
CA THR A 236 1.88 -26.80 -3.30
C THR A 236 0.64 -26.24 -2.60
N MET A 237 0.17 -25.05 -2.98
CA MET A 237 -1.06 -24.44 -2.45
C MET A 237 -2.24 -25.39 -2.63
N THR A 238 -3.26 -25.33 -1.78
CA THR A 238 -4.49 -26.14 -1.89
C THR A 238 -5.70 -25.29 -1.53
N THR A 239 -6.93 -25.72 -1.91
CA THR A 239 -8.15 -25.00 -1.48
C THR A 239 -8.26 -24.90 0.04
N GLU A 240 -7.72 -25.86 0.77
CA GLU A 240 -7.71 -25.92 2.23
C GLU A 240 -6.85 -24.79 2.81
N ASN A 241 -5.71 -24.46 2.19
CA ASN A 241 -4.89 -23.31 2.61
C ASN A 241 -5.69 -22.01 2.50
N ILE A 242 -6.40 -21.82 1.39
CA ILE A 242 -7.20 -20.62 1.11
C ILE A 242 -8.39 -20.54 2.07
N LYS A 243 -9.14 -21.64 2.24
CA LYS A 243 -10.27 -21.71 3.18
C LYS A 243 -9.82 -21.50 4.64
N LYS A 244 -8.66 -22.01 5.02
CA LYS A 244 -8.04 -21.76 6.33
C LYS A 244 -7.74 -20.27 6.50
N TYR A 245 -7.13 -19.63 5.50
CA TYR A 245 -6.84 -18.19 5.54
C TYR A 245 -8.12 -17.35 5.68
N ILE A 246 -9.12 -17.59 4.84
CA ILE A 246 -10.42 -16.89 4.89
C ILE A 246 -11.07 -17.07 6.26
N SER A 247 -11.21 -18.31 6.76
CA SER A 247 -11.82 -18.57 8.07
C SER A 247 -11.06 -17.95 9.24
N THR A 248 -9.75 -17.70 9.08
CA THR A 248 -8.93 -17.05 10.09
C THR A 248 -9.09 -15.53 10.07
N TRP A 249 -9.05 -14.91 8.89
CA TRP A 249 -8.88 -13.45 8.75
C TRP A 249 -10.16 -12.69 8.36
N TYR A 250 -11.11 -13.32 7.67
CA TYR A 250 -12.33 -12.66 7.17
C TYR A 250 -13.40 -12.61 8.27
N ARG A 251 -13.12 -11.85 9.32
CA ARG A 251 -13.97 -11.68 10.52
C ARG A 251 -14.68 -10.32 10.48
N PRO A 252 -15.90 -10.21 11.05
CA PRO A 252 -16.68 -8.97 10.96
C PRO A 252 -15.96 -7.77 11.61
N GLU A 253 -15.26 -7.96 12.73
CA GLU A 253 -14.48 -6.89 13.38
C GLU A 253 -13.30 -6.36 12.54
N ARG A 254 -12.88 -7.10 11.50
CA ARG A 254 -11.79 -6.77 10.57
C ARG A 254 -12.30 -6.22 9.23
N ILE A 255 -13.61 -6.02 9.08
CA ILE A 255 -14.23 -5.54 7.83
C ILE A 255 -14.69 -4.09 7.98
N VAL A 256 -14.34 -3.27 6.99
CA VAL A 256 -14.91 -1.94 6.76
C VAL A 256 -15.62 -1.95 5.41
N VAL A 257 -16.90 -1.61 5.39
CA VAL A 257 -17.63 -1.27 4.17
C VAL A 257 -17.60 0.24 4.03
N SER A 258 -17.09 0.77 2.92
CA SER A 258 -17.08 2.20 2.65
C SER A 258 -17.82 2.56 1.37
N ALA A 259 -18.45 3.73 1.34
CA ALA A 259 -19.12 4.24 0.15
C ALA A 259 -18.98 5.76 0.01
N VAL A 260 -18.74 6.23 -1.21
CA VAL A 260 -18.67 7.66 -1.54
C VAL A 260 -19.75 7.99 -2.56
N GLY A 261 -20.55 9.02 -2.28
CA GLY A 261 -21.71 9.40 -3.08
C GLY A 261 -22.92 8.49 -2.87
N ALA A 262 -23.10 8.01 -1.64
CA ALA A 262 -24.22 7.16 -1.24
C ALA A 262 -24.77 7.60 0.12
N ASP A 263 -26.09 7.45 0.29
CA ASP A 263 -26.77 7.68 1.55
C ASP A 263 -26.28 6.71 2.64
N HIS A 264 -25.93 7.26 3.80
CA HIS A 264 -25.34 6.48 4.89
C HIS A 264 -26.26 5.39 5.41
N ASP A 265 -27.52 5.75 5.68
CA ASP A 265 -28.45 4.85 6.36
C ASP A 265 -28.81 3.68 5.44
N LYS A 266 -28.97 3.93 4.14
CA LYS A 266 -29.11 2.89 3.11
C LYS A 266 -27.91 1.95 3.06
N VAL A 267 -26.68 2.46 3.13
CA VAL A 267 -25.48 1.61 3.13
C VAL A 267 -25.41 0.78 4.41
N VAL A 268 -25.71 1.37 5.57
CA VAL A 268 -25.78 0.65 6.86
C VAL A 268 -26.81 -0.48 6.80
N ASP A 269 -28.01 -0.22 6.30
CA ASP A 269 -29.07 -1.24 6.18
C ASP A 269 -28.66 -2.39 5.26
N LEU A 270 -28.04 -2.08 4.11
CA LEU A 270 -27.55 -3.10 3.19
C LEU A 270 -26.37 -3.87 3.79
N THR A 271 -25.43 -3.20 4.47
CA THR A 271 -24.34 -3.90 5.17
C THR A 271 -24.88 -4.79 6.27
N HIS A 272 -25.86 -4.34 7.05
CA HIS A 272 -26.51 -5.16 8.07
C HIS A 272 -27.19 -6.38 7.44
N LYS A 273 -27.88 -6.22 6.31
CA LYS A 273 -28.50 -7.32 5.55
C LYS A 273 -27.47 -8.36 5.08
N TYR A 274 -26.31 -7.92 4.59
CA TYR A 274 -25.34 -8.81 3.92
C TYR A 274 -24.17 -9.26 4.79
N PHE A 275 -23.90 -8.60 5.91
CA PHE A 275 -22.79 -8.94 6.81
C PHE A 275 -23.22 -9.06 8.27
N GLY A 276 -24.42 -8.62 8.67
CA GLY A 276 -24.85 -8.53 10.07
C GLY A 276 -24.96 -9.87 10.80
N ASP A 277 -25.14 -10.97 10.07
CA ASP A 277 -25.22 -12.34 10.60
C ASP A 277 -23.85 -13.02 10.78
N MET A 278 -22.76 -12.36 10.36
CA MET A 278 -21.40 -12.87 10.62
C MET A 278 -21.13 -12.95 12.12
N LYS A 279 -20.66 -14.11 12.57
CA LYS A 279 -20.30 -14.34 13.97
C LYS A 279 -18.94 -13.70 14.28
N SER A 280 -18.92 -12.79 15.24
CA SER A 280 -17.64 -12.33 15.79
C SER A 280 -17.04 -13.42 16.67
N LEU A 281 -15.72 -13.59 16.57
CA LEU A 281 -14.94 -14.48 17.43
C LEU A 281 -14.26 -13.72 18.57
N ALA A 282 -14.43 -12.39 18.63
CA ALA A 282 -13.97 -11.60 19.75
C ALA A 282 -14.84 -11.87 20.99
N PRO A 283 -14.27 -12.02 22.20
CA PRO A 283 -15.06 -12.08 23.41
C PRO A 283 -15.87 -10.78 23.51
N ALA A 284 -17.18 -10.89 23.73
CA ALA A 284 -18.02 -9.74 23.99
C ALA A 284 -17.44 -8.99 25.19
N VAL A 285 -16.88 -7.81 24.96
CA VAL A 285 -16.52 -6.90 26.07
C VAL A 285 -17.83 -6.44 26.67
N GLY A 286 -18.30 -7.19 27.66
CA GLY A 286 -19.46 -6.84 28.47
C GLY A 286 -19.15 -5.54 29.20
N SER A 287 -19.95 -4.52 28.94
CA SER A 287 -20.09 -3.33 29.76
C SER A 287 -20.54 -3.75 31.17
N GLY A 288 -19.58 -3.99 32.06
CA GLY A 288 -19.80 -4.22 33.49
C GLY A 288 -19.13 -3.10 34.26
N SER A 289 -19.90 -2.07 34.61
CA SER A 289 -19.55 -1.15 35.69
C SER A 289 -19.55 -1.94 37.00
N GLY A 290 -18.37 -2.32 37.48
CA GLY A 290 -18.17 -2.98 38.76
C GLY A 290 -16.92 -2.39 39.40
N SER A 291 -17.13 -1.43 40.30
CA SER A 291 -16.15 -1.00 41.28
C SER A 291 -15.80 -2.18 42.18
N GLU A 292 -14.53 -2.58 42.23
CA GLU A 292 -14.04 -3.41 43.34
C GLU A 292 -12.73 -2.83 43.89
N GLU A 293 -12.88 -2.38 45.14
CA GLU A 293 -11.85 -1.94 46.06
C GLU A 293 -10.88 -3.08 46.38
N ALA A 294 -9.63 -2.71 46.58
CA ALA A 294 -8.62 -3.60 47.12
C ALA A 294 -8.88 -3.85 48.62
N SER A 295 -9.09 -5.12 48.99
CA SER A 295 -8.85 -5.60 50.35
C SER A 295 -8.24 -6.99 50.31
N GLY A 296 -7.04 -7.13 50.87
CA GLY A 296 -6.34 -8.40 50.96
C GLY A 296 -6.84 -9.29 52.10
N SER A 297 -6.59 -10.59 51.96
CA SER A 297 -6.29 -11.48 53.09
C SER A 297 -5.73 -12.82 52.60
N ASP A 298 -4.60 -13.20 53.19
CA ASP A 298 -3.97 -14.52 53.14
C ASP A 298 -4.92 -15.64 53.58
N SER A 299 -4.84 -16.80 52.90
CA SER A 299 -4.74 -18.07 53.63
C SER A 299 -4.40 -19.26 52.74
N ALA A 300 -3.31 -19.92 53.15
CA ALA A 300 -2.85 -21.20 52.65
C ALA A 300 -3.81 -22.33 53.02
N ASN A 301 -3.93 -23.34 52.17
CA ASN A 301 -4.20 -24.69 52.67
C ASN A 301 -3.46 -25.77 51.86
N LYS A 302 -2.82 -26.64 52.64
CA LYS A 302 -1.97 -27.76 52.22
C LYS A 302 -2.83 -29.02 51.99
N GLY A 303 -2.32 -29.92 51.15
CA GLY A 303 -2.29 -31.35 51.49
C GLY A 303 -2.93 -32.30 50.48
N GLY A 304 -2.11 -33.22 49.94
CA GLY A 304 -2.59 -34.38 49.17
C GLY A 304 -1.49 -35.14 48.44
N ILE A 305 -0.53 -35.70 49.17
CA ILE A 305 0.57 -36.56 48.68
C ILE A 305 0.12 -38.03 48.80
N PHE A 306 0.44 -38.86 47.79
CA PHE A 306 0.51 -40.35 47.73
C PHE A 306 -0.42 -41.10 46.76
N LYS A 307 0.15 -41.45 45.59
CA LYS A 307 0.13 -42.75 44.86
C LYS A 307 0.74 -42.51 43.47
N SER A 308 1.64 -43.30 42.88
CA SER A 308 2.34 -44.54 43.22
C SER A 308 3.53 -44.63 42.27
N LEU A 309 4.70 -45.03 42.80
CA LEU A 309 5.86 -45.47 42.03
C LEU A 309 5.62 -46.87 41.42
N PHE A 310 6.31 -47.14 40.30
CA PHE A 310 6.49 -48.39 39.55
C PHE A 310 5.49 -48.72 38.43
N GLY A 311 5.94 -48.55 37.18
CA GLY A 311 5.31 -49.19 36.02
C GLY A 311 5.75 -48.69 34.64
N LYS A 312 6.90 -49.21 34.16
CA LYS A 312 7.34 -49.32 32.75
C LYS A 312 7.76 -48.05 31.98
N THR A 313 9.05 -48.06 31.65
CA THR A 313 9.73 -47.37 30.56
C THR A 313 8.96 -47.48 29.25
N GLY A 314 8.37 -46.37 28.81
CA GLY A 314 7.93 -46.14 27.44
C GLY A 314 8.68 -44.92 26.91
N SER A 315 9.46 -45.10 25.86
CA SER A 315 10.08 -44.01 25.10
C SER A 315 8.98 -43.12 24.53
N SER A 316 8.72 -41.98 25.15
CA SER A 316 7.98 -40.90 24.51
C SER A 316 9.03 -40.00 23.85
N SER A 317 9.12 -40.12 22.53
CA SER A 317 9.70 -39.10 21.68
C SER A 317 8.97 -37.80 21.98
N ALA A 318 9.64 -36.88 22.67
CA ALA A 318 9.22 -35.49 22.75
C ALA A 318 9.32 -34.90 21.34
N SER A 319 8.26 -35.05 20.54
CA SER A 319 8.01 -34.11 19.47
C SER A 319 7.73 -32.78 20.16
N SER A 320 8.74 -31.92 20.21
CA SER A 320 8.57 -30.49 20.41
C SER A 320 7.67 -29.99 19.28
N GLY A 321 6.36 -30.17 19.46
CA GLY A 321 5.35 -29.66 18.56
C GLY A 321 5.41 -28.15 18.64
N VAL A 322 5.98 -27.55 17.60
CA VAL A 322 5.85 -26.11 17.37
C VAL A 322 4.35 -25.84 17.28
N LEU A 323 3.79 -25.21 18.32
CA LEU A 323 2.40 -24.78 18.33
C LEU A 323 2.22 -23.84 17.13
N LYS A 324 1.35 -24.23 16.18
CA LYS A 324 0.99 -23.38 15.04
C LYS A 324 0.44 -22.06 15.60
N PRO A 325 0.87 -20.90 15.08
CA PRO A 325 0.47 -19.62 15.66
C PRO A 325 -1.04 -19.41 15.49
N ASP A 326 -1.73 -19.14 16.60
CA ASP A 326 -3.17 -18.82 16.66
C ASP A 326 -3.42 -17.38 16.16
N PHE A 327 -4.65 -17.08 15.74
CA PHE A 327 -5.08 -15.76 15.26
C PHE A 327 -4.65 -14.63 16.21
N ASN A 328 -4.77 -14.83 17.52
CA ASN A 328 -4.40 -13.81 18.52
C ASN A 328 -2.91 -13.45 18.49
N THR A 329 -2.06 -14.42 18.14
CA THR A 329 -0.62 -14.22 18.02
C THR A 329 -0.29 -13.49 16.72
N LEU A 330 -0.80 -13.97 15.58
CA LEU A 330 -0.49 -13.40 14.26
C LEU A 330 -1.07 -11.99 14.08
N SER A 331 -2.28 -11.75 14.60
CA SER A 331 -2.97 -10.46 14.42
C SER A 331 -2.30 -9.30 15.17
N ARG A 332 -1.50 -9.58 16.20
CA ARG A 332 -0.83 -8.60 17.06
C ARG A 332 0.69 -8.69 16.97
N GLN A 333 1.22 -9.50 16.06
CA GLN A 333 2.66 -9.67 15.93
C GLN A 333 3.27 -8.36 15.41
N PRO A 334 4.17 -7.70 16.16
CA PRO A 334 4.78 -6.46 15.71
C PRO A 334 5.80 -6.73 14.60
N ALA A 335 5.92 -5.80 13.67
CA ALA A 335 7.00 -5.83 12.70
C ALA A 335 8.35 -5.56 13.34
N LYS A 336 9.34 -6.39 13.00
CA LYS A 336 10.72 -6.24 13.47
C LYS A 336 11.62 -5.92 12.28
N TYR A 337 12.03 -4.67 12.21
CA TYR A 337 13.00 -4.24 11.21
C TYR A 337 14.40 -4.78 11.57
N THR A 338 15.05 -5.44 10.64
CA THR A 338 16.39 -6.01 10.82
C THR A 338 17.46 -5.35 9.95
N GLY A 339 17.06 -4.70 8.86
CA GLY A 339 18.00 -4.27 7.82
C GLY A 339 18.67 -5.45 7.12
N GLY A 340 19.66 -5.18 6.27
CA GLY A 340 20.44 -6.20 5.58
C GLY A 340 20.76 -5.85 4.13
N THR A 341 21.60 -6.66 3.50
CA THR A 341 22.06 -6.44 2.13
C THR A 341 21.73 -7.63 1.25
N LEU A 342 21.12 -7.38 0.09
CA LEU A 342 20.92 -8.36 -0.99
C LEU A 342 21.38 -7.76 -2.31
N LEU A 343 22.37 -8.39 -2.94
CA LEU A 343 22.92 -7.97 -4.22
C LEU A 343 22.77 -9.12 -5.21
N ILE A 344 22.00 -8.89 -6.26
CA ILE A 344 21.73 -9.86 -7.33
C ILE A 344 22.59 -9.49 -8.52
N GLU A 345 23.59 -10.33 -8.81
CA GLU A 345 24.43 -10.13 -9.97
C GLU A 345 23.67 -10.53 -11.25
N ASP A 346 23.54 -9.57 -12.17
CA ASP A 346 22.98 -9.77 -13.51
C ASP A 346 23.66 -8.83 -14.50
N ASP A 347 24.75 -9.32 -15.10
CA ASP A 347 25.56 -8.57 -16.07
C ASP A 347 24.81 -8.36 -17.42
N THR A 348 23.61 -8.90 -17.58
CA THR A 348 22.81 -8.76 -18.81
C THR A 348 21.91 -7.54 -18.82
N GLN A 349 21.66 -6.94 -17.65
CA GLN A 349 20.82 -5.75 -17.53
C GLN A 349 21.51 -4.51 -18.09
N PRO A 350 20.78 -3.61 -18.76
CA PRO A 350 21.34 -2.35 -19.26
C PRO A 350 21.74 -1.37 -18.15
N PHE A 351 21.18 -1.54 -16.96
CA PHE A 351 21.40 -0.68 -15.80
C PHE A 351 21.64 -1.51 -14.54
N THR A 352 22.40 -0.95 -13.61
CA THR A 352 22.43 -1.42 -12.23
C THR A 352 21.45 -0.59 -11.40
N HIS A 353 20.52 -1.29 -10.75
CA HIS A 353 19.50 -0.70 -9.90
C HIS A 353 19.87 -0.89 -8.43
N LEU A 354 19.67 0.13 -7.61
CA LEU A 354 20.03 0.14 -6.20
C LEU A 354 18.95 0.83 -5.36
N PHE A 355 18.53 0.17 -4.29
CA PHE A 355 17.66 0.70 -3.26
C PHE A 355 18.43 0.78 -1.95
N VAL A 356 18.45 1.95 -1.33
CA VAL A 356 18.99 2.17 0.00
C VAL A 356 17.86 2.66 0.89
N GLY A 357 17.45 1.82 1.84
CA GLY A 357 16.31 2.05 2.72
C GLY A 357 16.67 1.97 4.20
N PHE A 358 15.90 2.67 5.01
CA PHE A 358 15.97 2.71 6.47
C PHE A 358 14.59 2.37 7.03
N GLU A 359 14.55 2.02 8.32
CA GLU A 359 13.27 1.92 9.04
C GLU A 359 12.54 3.27 9.01
N GLY A 360 11.39 3.29 8.36
CA GLY A 360 10.49 4.44 8.28
C GLY A 360 9.55 4.51 9.48
N LEU A 361 8.59 5.43 9.41
CA LEU A 361 7.64 5.65 10.51
C LEU A 361 6.32 4.90 10.28
N SER A 362 5.70 4.51 11.40
CA SER A 362 4.31 4.07 11.43
C SER A 362 3.38 5.21 11.00
N ILE A 363 2.24 4.87 10.40
CA ILE A 363 1.17 5.82 10.09
C ILE A 363 0.57 6.51 11.33
N HIS A 364 0.76 5.94 12.53
CA HIS A 364 0.33 6.53 13.80
C HIS A 364 1.35 7.50 14.40
N ASP A 365 2.53 7.64 13.80
CA ASP A 365 3.59 8.51 14.30
C ASP A 365 3.29 9.99 14.03
N ASP A 366 3.50 10.85 15.02
CA ASP A 366 3.27 12.30 14.88
C ASP A 366 4.19 12.95 13.82
N ASP A 367 5.36 12.36 13.58
CA ASP A 367 6.34 12.85 12.60
C ASP A 367 6.02 12.41 11.15
N ILE A 368 4.92 11.67 10.90
CA ILE A 368 4.59 11.11 9.59
C ILE A 368 4.46 12.18 8.49
N TYR A 369 3.92 13.35 8.82
CA TYR A 369 3.77 14.46 7.86
C TYR A 369 5.10 15.12 7.52
N ALA A 370 6.02 15.18 8.48
CA ALA A 370 7.37 15.65 8.23
C ALA A 370 8.14 14.64 7.35
N LEU A 371 7.96 13.34 7.56
CA LEU A 371 8.55 12.30 6.71
C LEU A 371 7.98 12.33 5.28
N ALA A 372 6.66 12.46 5.12
CA ALA A 372 6.04 12.61 3.82
C ALA A 372 6.51 13.90 3.10
N THR A 373 6.66 15.01 3.84
CA THR A 373 7.21 16.25 3.29
C THR A 373 8.67 16.06 2.87
N LEU A 374 9.46 15.27 3.61
CA LEU A 374 10.84 14.95 3.26
C LEU A 374 10.92 14.14 1.96
N GLN A 375 10.03 13.17 1.76
CA GLN A 375 9.94 12.40 0.52
C GLN A 375 9.65 13.31 -0.68
N LEU A 376 8.68 14.23 -0.58
CA LEU A 376 8.38 15.21 -1.65
C LEU A 376 9.53 16.19 -1.90
N LEU A 377 10.21 16.63 -0.84
CA LEU A 377 11.35 17.55 -0.95
C LEU A 377 12.51 16.92 -1.72
N MET A 378 12.82 15.67 -1.41
CA MET A 378 13.81 14.88 -2.14
C MET A 378 13.32 14.60 -3.57
N GLY A 379 12.08 14.14 -3.71
CA GLY A 379 11.38 13.89 -4.96
C GLY A 379 12.18 12.97 -5.88
N GLY A 380 12.49 13.44 -7.08
CA GLY A 380 13.27 12.72 -8.08
C GLY A 380 12.41 12.22 -9.24
N GLY A 381 12.89 11.18 -9.93
CA GLY A 381 12.21 10.58 -11.06
C GLY A 381 13.19 9.92 -12.03
N SER A 382 12.75 9.74 -13.27
CA SER A 382 13.66 9.39 -14.38
C SER A 382 14.27 10.65 -14.99
N SER A 383 15.50 10.51 -15.48
CA SER A 383 16.20 11.48 -16.33
C SER A 383 15.38 11.85 -17.57
N PHE A 384 14.60 10.89 -18.08
CA PHE A 384 13.59 11.14 -19.07
C PHE A 384 12.26 11.48 -18.40
N SER A 385 11.92 12.77 -18.38
CA SER A 385 10.67 13.26 -17.82
C SER A 385 9.88 14.00 -18.89
N ALA A 386 8.89 13.34 -19.50
CA ALA A 386 7.91 13.99 -20.36
C ALA A 386 6.80 14.64 -19.51
N GLY A 387 6.45 15.89 -19.83
CA GLY A 387 5.39 16.63 -19.10
C GLY A 387 5.77 18.10 -18.83
N GLY A 388 4.74 18.91 -18.59
CA GLY A 388 4.88 20.35 -18.35
C GLY A 388 5.39 20.72 -16.94
N PRO A 389 5.40 22.02 -16.61
CA PRO A 389 5.71 22.50 -15.27
C PRO A 389 4.83 21.84 -14.19
N GLY A 390 5.40 21.60 -13.00
CA GLY A 390 4.68 21.05 -11.84
C GLY A 390 5.09 19.63 -11.43
N LYS A 391 5.69 18.85 -12.34
CA LYS A 391 6.11 17.44 -12.10
C LYS A 391 7.28 17.22 -11.13
N GLY A 392 7.73 18.24 -10.40
CA GLY A 392 8.77 18.10 -9.39
C GLY A 392 10.22 18.23 -9.85
N MET A 393 10.51 18.80 -11.03
CA MET A 393 11.89 18.98 -11.54
C MET A 393 12.82 19.85 -10.66
N TYR A 394 12.26 20.56 -9.67
CA TYR A 394 13.01 21.36 -8.71
C TYR A 394 13.22 20.62 -7.37
N SER A 395 12.90 19.33 -7.26
CA SER A 395 13.24 18.53 -6.07
C SER A 395 14.75 18.26 -6.03
N ARG A 396 15.29 17.94 -4.85
CA ARG A 396 16.74 17.76 -4.66
C ARG A 396 17.34 16.69 -5.57
N LEU A 397 16.71 15.53 -5.65
CA LEU A 397 17.22 14.43 -6.48
C LEU A 397 17.17 14.78 -7.97
N PHE A 398 16.25 15.65 -8.39
CA PHE A 398 16.27 16.14 -9.76
C PHE A 398 17.39 17.17 -9.98
N SER A 399 17.45 18.19 -9.11
CA SER A 399 18.37 19.32 -9.27
C SER A 399 19.83 18.96 -9.01
N ASN A 400 20.11 18.21 -7.95
CA ASN A 400 21.46 17.89 -7.48
C ASN A 400 22.00 16.62 -8.13
N VAL A 401 21.11 15.69 -8.52
CA VAL A 401 21.52 14.38 -9.04
C VAL A 401 21.28 14.29 -10.55
N LEU A 402 20.03 14.23 -11.00
CA LEU A 402 19.71 13.95 -12.42
C LEU A 402 20.26 15.01 -13.39
N ASN A 403 20.29 16.28 -13.01
CA ASN A 403 20.85 17.35 -13.86
C ASN A 403 22.39 17.33 -13.95
N HIS A 404 23.08 16.68 -13.01
CA HIS A 404 24.55 16.71 -12.90
C HIS A 404 25.21 15.40 -13.31
N TYR A 405 24.54 14.27 -13.09
CA TYR A 405 25.07 12.94 -13.34
C TYR A 405 24.30 12.26 -14.47
N ASN A 406 24.77 12.46 -15.70
CA ASN A 406 24.17 11.86 -16.90
C ASN A 406 24.22 10.32 -16.94
N TRP A 407 25.04 9.71 -16.09
CA TRP A 407 25.17 8.26 -15.97
C TRP A 407 24.12 7.64 -15.02
N ILE A 408 23.31 8.47 -14.36
CA ILE A 408 22.16 8.06 -13.56
C ILE A 408 20.91 8.18 -14.44
N GLU A 409 20.26 7.04 -14.69
CA GLU A 409 19.01 6.98 -15.47
C GLU A 409 17.83 7.45 -14.63
N SER A 410 17.74 7.02 -13.37
CA SER A 410 16.68 7.40 -12.44
C SER A 410 17.20 7.53 -11.03
N CYS A 411 16.61 8.41 -10.25
CA CYS A 411 16.87 8.57 -8.82
C CYS A 411 15.64 9.16 -8.15
N MET A 412 15.02 8.45 -7.22
CA MET A 412 13.79 8.87 -6.55
C MET A 412 13.75 8.47 -5.08
N SER A 413 13.06 9.27 -4.27
CA SER A 413 12.78 8.93 -2.88
C SER A 413 11.47 8.16 -2.74
N PHE A 414 11.46 7.13 -1.91
CA PHE A 414 10.29 6.33 -1.58
C PHE A 414 9.97 6.40 -0.08
N ASN A 415 8.68 6.23 0.25
CA ASN A 415 8.18 6.17 1.61
C ASN A 415 7.02 5.16 1.68
N HIS A 416 7.26 4.00 2.28
CA HIS A 416 6.26 2.98 2.56
C HIS A 416 5.88 3.04 4.04
N CYS A 417 4.61 3.25 4.35
CA CYS A 417 4.14 3.38 5.73
C CYS A 417 3.12 2.29 6.05
N TYR A 418 3.30 1.64 7.20
CA TYR A 418 2.42 0.59 7.70
C TYR A 418 1.91 0.95 9.10
N SER A 419 1.05 0.09 9.66
CA SER A 419 0.45 0.35 10.98
C SER A 419 1.45 0.49 12.13
N ASP A 420 2.57 -0.24 12.15
CA ASP A 420 3.53 -0.26 13.27
C ASP A 420 5.01 -0.06 12.85
N SER A 421 5.29 0.08 11.55
CA SER A 421 6.64 0.37 11.03
C SER A 421 6.55 0.98 9.62
N GLY A 422 7.68 1.16 8.93
CA GLY A 422 7.74 1.70 7.58
C GLY A 422 9.10 1.50 6.90
N LEU A 423 9.24 1.92 5.65
CA LEU A 423 10.51 1.99 4.93
C LEU A 423 10.63 3.34 4.25
N PHE A 424 11.77 4.00 4.42
CA PHE A 424 12.07 5.25 3.76
C PHE A 424 13.46 5.18 3.12
N GLY A 425 13.60 5.73 1.92
CA GLY A 425 14.91 5.73 1.28
C GLY A 425 14.97 6.40 -0.07
N ILE A 426 16.04 6.08 -0.80
CA ILE A 426 16.26 6.46 -2.19
C ILE A 426 16.49 5.20 -3.01
N SER A 427 15.83 5.13 -4.16
CA SER A 427 16.20 4.21 -5.24
C SER A 427 16.89 4.97 -6.36
N GLY A 428 17.79 4.31 -7.05
CA GLY A 428 18.45 4.84 -8.23
C GLY A 428 18.90 3.77 -9.20
N SER A 429 19.04 4.15 -10.45
CA SER A 429 19.48 3.28 -11.54
C SER A 429 20.62 3.98 -12.30
N CYS A 430 21.72 3.30 -12.55
CA CYS A 430 22.86 3.84 -13.28
C CYS A 430 23.37 2.89 -14.35
N TYR A 431 24.18 3.40 -15.29
CA TYR A 431 24.92 2.54 -16.19
C TYR A 431 25.93 1.68 -15.41
N PRO A 432 26.21 0.44 -15.87
CA PRO A 432 27.21 -0.42 -15.27
C PRO A 432 28.60 0.25 -15.20
N GLY A 433 29.30 0.08 -14.07
CA GLY A 433 30.60 0.67 -13.74
C GLY A 433 30.56 1.88 -12.81
N TYR A 434 29.37 2.42 -12.52
CA TYR A 434 29.19 3.60 -11.65
C TYR A 434 28.53 3.26 -10.29
N GLU A 435 28.45 1.99 -9.90
CA GLU A 435 27.60 1.57 -8.77
C GLU A 435 28.06 2.14 -7.43
N THR A 436 29.37 2.09 -7.17
CA THR A 436 29.94 2.66 -5.95
C THR A 436 29.72 4.19 -5.89
N MET A 437 29.78 4.85 -7.05
CA MET A 437 29.49 6.29 -7.15
C MET A 437 28.00 6.58 -6.93
N LEU A 438 27.10 5.76 -7.47
CA LEU A 438 25.66 5.88 -7.22
C LEU A 438 25.35 5.78 -5.72
N LEU A 439 25.91 4.77 -5.04
CA LEU A 439 25.77 4.61 -3.59
C LEU A 439 26.28 5.86 -2.84
N GLU A 440 27.47 6.36 -3.20
CA GLU A 440 28.02 7.56 -2.56
C GLU A 440 27.15 8.80 -2.78
N VAL A 441 26.57 8.97 -3.98
CA VAL A 441 25.63 10.06 -4.28
C VAL A 441 24.36 9.94 -3.44
N ILE A 442 23.76 8.75 -3.38
CA ILE A 442 22.55 8.48 -2.58
C ILE A 442 22.80 8.81 -1.09
N VAL A 443 23.87 8.26 -0.53
CA VAL A 443 24.23 8.44 0.88
C VAL A 443 24.55 9.91 1.19
N ARG A 444 25.22 10.61 0.27
CA ARG A 444 25.48 12.04 0.41
C ARG A 444 24.18 12.87 0.43
N GLU A 445 23.24 12.63 -0.48
CA GLU A 445 21.98 13.39 -0.51
C GLU A 445 21.15 13.14 0.75
N LEU A 446 21.15 11.91 1.28
CA LEU A 446 20.52 11.59 2.57
C LEU A 446 21.18 12.35 3.71
N GLU A 447 22.51 12.31 3.82
CA GLU A 447 23.27 12.98 4.87
C GLU A 447 23.05 14.51 4.86
N LEU A 448 22.95 15.13 3.68
CA LEU A 448 22.69 16.56 3.55
C LEU A 448 21.36 16.99 4.18
N THR A 449 20.35 16.12 4.22
CA THR A 449 19.06 16.42 4.87
C THR A 449 19.14 16.44 6.40
N THR A 450 20.19 15.84 6.99
CA THR A 450 20.43 15.82 8.44
C THR A 450 21.16 17.07 8.96
N ARG A 451 21.66 17.92 8.05
CA ARG A 451 22.45 19.12 8.37
C ARG A 451 21.55 20.34 8.63
N THR A 452 21.91 21.13 9.62
CA THR A 452 21.30 22.45 9.89
C THR A 452 22.00 23.61 9.18
N GLY A 453 23.24 23.40 8.72
CA GLY A 453 24.09 24.41 8.09
C GLY A 453 24.11 24.36 6.57
N LYS A 454 25.26 24.68 5.96
CA LYS A 454 25.44 24.72 4.50
C LYS A 454 25.13 23.35 3.87
N GLY A 455 24.28 23.36 2.83
CA GLY A 455 23.79 22.15 2.17
C GLY A 455 22.58 21.49 2.85
N GLY A 456 22.22 21.94 4.06
CA GLY A 456 20.99 21.57 4.75
C GLY A 456 19.73 22.06 4.04
N ILE A 457 18.57 21.70 4.58
CA ILE A 457 17.25 22.02 3.98
C ILE A 457 17.03 23.53 3.92
N ALA A 458 16.85 24.11 2.73
CA ALA A 458 16.53 25.53 2.58
C ALA A 458 15.02 25.79 2.78
N GLN A 459 14.66 27.00 3.23
CA GLN A 459 13.27 27.34 3.50
C GLN A 459 12.39 27.24 2.25
N GLY A 460 12.86 27.72 1.10
CA GLY A 460 12.12 27.63 -0.16
C GLY A 460 11.93 26.18 -0.67
N GLU A 461 12.77 25.24 -0.24
CA GLU A 461 12.57 23.81 -0.53
C GLU A 461 11.45 23.22 0.32
N LEU A 462 11.43 23.56 1.62
CA LEU A 462 10.36 23.14 2.53
C LEU A 462 9.01 23.71 2.09
N ASP A 463 8.93 25.01 1.81
CA ASP A 463 7.67 25.65 1.41
C ASP A 463 7.12 25.04 0.11
N ARG A 464 8.00 24.75 -0.86
CA ARG A 464 7.64 24.06 -2.10
C ARG A 464 7.15 22.63 -1.83
N ALA A 465 7.86 21.86 -1.01
CA ALA A 465 7.48 20.48 -0.69
C ALA A 465 6.13 20.41 0.04
N LYS A 466 5.87 21.31 1.00
CA LYS A 466 4.57 21.44 1.68
C LYS A 466 3.44 21.77 0.70
N ASN A 467 3.68 22.70 -0.23
CA ASN A 467 2.72 23.04 -1.27
C ASN A 467 2.44 21.85 -2.20
N GLN A 468 3.48 21.14 -2.62
CA GLN A 468 3.36 19.96 -3.48
C GLN A 468 2.62 18.83 -2.78
N LEU A 469 2.91 18.55 -1.51
CA LEU A 469 2.23 17.51 -0.75
C LEU A 469 0.73 17.80 -0.61
N ARG A 470 0.37 19.02 -0.21
CA ARG A 470 -1.05 19.42 -0.13
C ARG A 470 -1.74 19.36 -1.48
N SER A 471 -1.10 19.90 -2.52
CA SER A 471 -1.63 19.86 -3.88
C SER A 471 -1.86 18.43 -4.34
N SER A 472 -0.89 17.53 -4.12
CA SER A 472 -1.00 16.13 -4.49
C SER A 472 -2.14 15.43 -3.78
N VAL A 473 -2.32 15.66 -2.48
CA VAL A 473 -3.43 15.06 -1.73
C VAL A 473 -4.77 15.58 -2.23
N LEU A 474 -4.93 16.90 -2.36
CA LEU A 474 -6.19 17.52 -2.78
C LEU A 474 -6.59 17.10 -4.19
N MET A 475 -5.64 17.10 -5.14
CA MET A 475 -5.89 16.67 -6.53
C MET A 475 -6.24 15.19 -6.60
N ASN A 476 -5.55 14.33 -5.85
CA ASN A 476 -5.86 12.90 -5.81
C ASN A 476 -7.27 12.65 -5.25
N LEU A 477 -7.68 13.41 -4.24
CA LEU A 477 -9.02 13.36 -3.65
C LEU A 477 -10.10 13.91 -4.59
N GLU A 478 -9.83 14.37 -5.80
CA GLU A 478 -10.88 14.65 -6.80
C GLU A 478 -11.50 13.37 -7.37
N SER A 479 -10.75 12.27 -7.37
CA SER A 479 -11.24 10.95 -7.81
C SER A 479 -12.05 10.27 -6.71
N LYS A 480 -13.33 9.92 -6.98
CA LYS A 480 -14.17 9.20 -6.00
C LYS A 480 -13.60 7.84 -5.62
N MET A 481 -12.88 7.15 -6.51
CA MET A 481 -12.22 5.88 -6.18
C MET A 481 -11.07 6.07 -5.19
N VAL A 482 -10.32 7.18 -5.32
CA VAL A 482 -9.28 7.53 -4.36
C VAL A 482 -9.88 7.98 -3.03
N GLN A 483 -10.95 8.79 -3.05
CA GLN A 483 -11.70 9.15 -1.83
C GLN A 483 -12.23 7.91 -1.12
N LEU A 484 -12.74 6.92 -1.87
CA LEU A 484 -13.24 5.65 -1.34
C LEU A 484 -12.13 4.87 -0.64
N GLU A 485 -10.98 4.71 -1.29
CA GLU A 485 -9.82 4.03 -0.72
C GLU A 485 -9.30 4.73 0.52
N ASP A 486 -9.14 6.05 0.45
CA ASP A 486 -8.73 6.90 1.58
C ASP A 486 -9.67 6.72 2.78
N LEU A 487 -10.98 6.82 2.57
CA LEU A 487 -12.00 6.61 3.60
C LEU A 487 -11.93 5.19 4.19
N GLY A 488 -11.88 4.17 3.35
CA GLY A 488 -11.86 2.77 3.76
C GLY A 488 -10.62 2.44 4.60
N ARG A 489 -9.44 2.81 4.10
CA ARG A 489 -8.15 2.52 4.75
C ARG A 489 -7.95 3.33 6.02
N GLN A 490 -8.32 4.61 6.05
CA GLN A 490 -8.21 5.41 7.27
C GLN A 490 -9.16 4.87 8.36
N VAL A 491 -10.39 4.50 8.02
CA VAL A 491 -11.31 3.90 9.00
C VAL A 491 -10.83 2.52 9.43
N GLN A 492 -10.21 1.73 8.55
CA GLN A 492 -9.61 0.45 8.90
C GLN A 492 -8.50 0.61 9.95
N VAL A 493 -7.59 1.57 9.75
CA VAL A 493 -6.40 1.81 10.57
C VAL A 493 -6.70 2.63 11.83
N HIS A 494 -7.38 3.77 11.71
CA HIS A 494 -7.63 4.73 12.80
C HIS A 494 -9.03 4.63 13.40
N GLY A 495 -9.95 3.91 12.77
CA GLY A 495 -11.37 3.89 13.16
C GLY A 495 -12.16 5.11 12.68
N ALA A 496 -11.50 6.12 12.11
CA ALA A 496 -12.08 7.35 11.59
C ALA A 496 -11.23 7.92 10.45
N LYS A 497 -11.81 8.80 9.63
CA LYS A 497 -11.08 9.56 8.62
C LYS A 497 -10.63 10.90 9.21
N VAL A 498 -9.35 11.22 9.05
CA VAL A 498 -8.77 12.54 9.36
C VAL A 498 -9.31 13.55 8.34
N PRO A 499 -9.96 14.64 8.78
CA PRO A 499 -10.44 15.69 7.88
C PRO A 499 -9.31 16.29 7.04
N VAL A 500 -9.62 16.65 5.80
CA VAL A 500 -8.63 17.19 4.84
C VAL A 500 -8.05 18.51 5.36
N GLU A 501 -8.86 19.32 6.04
CA GLU A 501 -8.45 20.58 6.65
C GLU A 501 -7.43 20.35 7.78
N GLU A 502 -7.66 19.33 8.61
CA GLU A 502 -6.73 18.94 9.68
C GLU A 502 -5.42 18.44 9.09
N LEU A 503 -5.49 17.58 8.07
CA LEU A 503 -4.32 17.09 7.34
C LEU A 503 -3.49 18.23 6.75
N CYS A 504 -4.14 19.17 6.06
CA CYS A 504 -3.49 20.35 5.50
C CYS A 504 -2.85 21.23 6.57
N ALA A 505 -3.51 21.40 7.72
CA ALA A 505 -2.98 22.14 8.86
C ALA A 505 -1.75 21.46 9.48
N LYS A 506 -1.75 20.12 9.58
CA LYS A 506 -0.58 19.35 10.06
C LYS A 506 0.61 19.50 9.11
N ILE A 507 0.38 19.45 7.80
CA ILE A 507 1.44 19.70 6.81
C ILE A 507 1.98 21.14 6.91
N GLU A 508 1.10 22.14 7.10
CA GLU A 508 1.52 23.53 7.22
C GLU A 508 2.37 23.79 8.48
N LYS A 509 2.12 23.05 9.57
CA LYS A 509 2.89 23.16 10.81
C LYS A 509 4.32 22.64 10.72
N VAL A 510 4.65 21.83 9.71
CA VAL A 510 5.99 21.25 9.56
C VAL A 510 7.03 22.35 9.38
N THR A 511 8.03 22.37 10.26
CA THR A 511 9.15 23.32 10.24
C THR A 511 10.44 22.66 9.74
N ARG A 512 11.44 23.48 9.38
CA ARG A 512 12.77 22.98 9.01
C ARG A 512 13.43 22.17 10.14
N GLN A 513 13.18 22.53 11.39
CA GLN A 513 13.73 21.80 12.53
C GLN A 513 13.11 20.41 12.64
N ASP A 514 11.80 20.29 12.39
CA ASP A 514 11.12 18.99 12.33
C ASP A 514 11.71 18.12 11.22
N MET A 515 11.92 18.68 10.02
CA MET A 515 12.52 17.94 8.90
C MET A 515 13.90 17.37 9.25
N VAL A 516 14.78 18.19 9.84
CA VAL A 516 16.13 17.75 10.24
C VAL A 516 16.07 16.74 11.39
N ARG A 517 15.18 16.94 12.37
CA ARG A 517 14.95 15.98 13.47
C ARG A 517 14.53 14.62 12.90
N VAL A 518 13.54 14.61 12.01
CA VAL A 518 13.01 13.38 11.40
C VAL A 518 14.03 12.71 10.51
N ALA A 519 14.78 13.47 9.69
CA ALA A 519 15.87 12.93 8.90
C ALA A 519 16.94 12.25 9.78
N ARG A 520 17.34 12.87 10.90
CA ARG A 520 18.30 12.24 11.85
C ARG A 520 17.72 11.01 12.54
N ARG A 521 16.43 11.05 12.88
CA ARG A 521 15.73 9.94 13.52
C ARG A 521 15.69 8.71 12.60
N VAL A 522 15.34 8.89 11.33
CA VAL A 522 15.25 7.83 10.32
C VAL A 522 16.66 7.39 9.88
N PHE A 523 17.49 8.31 9.37
CA PHE A 523 18.79 7.96 8.80
C PHE A 523 19.87 7.68 9.84
N GLY A 524 19.66 8.01 11.11
CA GLY A 524 20.49 7.59 12.23
C GLY A 524 20.04 6.27 12.87
N GLY A 525 19.03 5.59 12.32
CA GLY A 525 18.52 4.33 12.85
C GLY A 525 17.86 4.44 14.23
N GLN A 526 17.41 5.63 14.64
CA GLN A 526 16.86 5.87 15.98
C GLN A 526 15.40 5.43 16.12
N VAL A 527 14.68 5.22 15.02
CA VAL A 527 13.32 4.65 15.00
C VAL A 527 13.27 3.30 15.73
N ALA A 528 14.33 2.51 15.60
CA ALA A 528 14.54 1.23 16.27
C ALA A 528 14.32 1.26 17.78
N SER A 529 14.57 2.41 18.44
CA SER A 529 14.38 2.56 19.89
C SER A 529 12.90 2.43 20.31
N LEU A 530 11.97 2.69 19.39
CA LEU A 530 10.53 2.64 19.64
C LEU A 530 9.91 1.32 19.18
N THR A 531 10.40 0.77 18.06
CA THR A 531 9.86 -0.43 17.42
C THR A 531 10.58 -1.71 17.83
N GLY A 532 11.75 -1.61 18.46
CA GLY A 532 12.64 -2.75 18.72
C GLY A 532 13.39 -3.24 17.47
N GLY A 533 13.50 -2.40 16.43
CA GLY A 533 14.27 -2.65 15.22
C GLY A 533 15.79 -2.70 15.45
N SER A 534 16.55 -3.01 14.40
CA SER A 534 18.01 -3.10 14.48
C SER A 534 18.74 -1.76 14.33
N GLY A 535 18.11 -0.79 13.63
CA GLY A 535 18.73 0.47 13.21
C GLY A 535 19.74 0.33 12.06
N GLU A 536 19.92 -0.88 11.51
CA GLU A 536 20.79 -1.14 10.36
C GLU A 536 20.21 -0.56 9.07
N VAL A 537 20.99 -0.53 8.00
CA VAL A 537 20.52 -0.07 6.68
C VAL A 537 20.09 -1.27 5.84
N THR A 538 19.05 -1.11 5.03
CA THR A 538 18.66 -2.09 4.01
C THR A 538 19.22 -1.67 2.65
N ILE A 539 20.02 -2.53 2.01
CA ILE A 539 20.54 -2.31 0.66
C ILE A 539 20.07 -3.46 -0.22
N VAL A 540 19.35 -3.15 -1.31
CA VAL A 540 19.00 -4.14 -2.33
C VAL A 540 19.43 -3.64 -3.68
N GLY A 541 20.14 -4.47 -4.45
CA GLY A 541 20.57 -4.12 -5.80
C GLY A 541 20.50 -5.28 -6.78
N GLN A 542 20.31 -4.95 -8.06
CA GLN A 542 20.32 -5.89 -9.18
C GLN A 542 21.05 -5.28 -10.37
N GLY A 543 21.92 -6.06 -11.03
CA GLY A 543 22.75 -5.62 -12.14
C GLY A 543 24.23 -5.97 -11.91
N LEU A 544 25.16 -5.08 -12.27
CA LEU A 544 26.59 -5.27 -12.00
C LEU A 544 26.90 -4.89 -10.55
N THR A 545 26.75 -5.80 -9.59
CA THR A 545 26.81 -5.51 -8.15
C THR A 545 28.14 -5.87 -7.48
N LYS A 546 29.08 -6.54 -8.17
CA LYS A 546 30.43 -6.89 -7.66
C LYS A 546 31.16 -5.72 -6.99
N ASN A 547 30.99 -4.50 -7.50
CA ASN A 547 31.65 -3.28 -6.99
C ASN A 547 31.03 -2.71 -5.70
N LEU A 548 29.90 -3.27 -5.23
CA LEU A 548 29.21 -2.83 -4.02
C LEU A 548 29.62 -3.64 -2.78
N GLN A 549 30.56 -4.57 -2.90
CA GLN A 549 31.15 -5.29 -1.76
C GLN A 549 31.87 -4.30 -0.84
N GLY A 550 31.27 -4.01 0.33
CA GLY A 550 31.76 -3.00 1.27
C GLY A 550 30.95 -1.70 1.33
N ALA A 551 29.71 -1.70 0.81
CA ALA A 551 28.76 -0.59 0.92
C ALA A 551 28.63 0.00 2.33
N GLU A 552 28.76 -0.84 3.37
CA GLU A 552 28.76 -0.44 4.79
C GLU A 552 29.82 0.63 5.10
N LYS A 553 31.02 0.54 4.49
CA LYS A 553 32.09 1.54 4.69
C LYS A 553 31.70 2.91 4.17
N VAL A 554 30.90 2.96 3.09
CA VAL A 554 30.39 4.21 2.53
C VAL A 554 29.35 4.80 3.47
N LEU A 555 28.44 3.99 4.01
CA LEU A 555 27.46 4.43 5.01
C LEU A 555 28.15 4.99 6.26
N ASP A 556 29.13 4.26 6.81
CA ASP A 556 29.91 4.67 7.98
C ASP A 556 30.69 5.98 7.73
N LYS A 557 31.25 6.17 6.53
CA LYS A 557 31.96 7.41 6.14
C LYS A 557 31.07 8.64 6.25
N TYR A 558 29.79 8.52 5.90
CA TYR A 558 28.80 9.58 6.01
C TYR A 558 28.00 9.52 7.32
N GLY A 559 28.33 8.56 8.19
CA GLY A 559 27.74 8.31 9.50
C GLY A 559 26.32 7.76 9.48
N LEU A 560 25.75 7.34 8.34
CA LEU A 560 24.35 6.91 8.30
C LEU A 560 24.16 5.52 8.92
N GLY A 561 22.96 5.27 9.44
CA GLY A 561 22.58 4.03 10.12
C GLY A 561 22.87 4.06 11.63
N LYS A 562 22.82 2.90 12.26
CA LYS A 562 22.96 2.70 13.71
C LYS A 562 24.17 3.36 14.37
N ASN A 563 25.28 3.49 13.63
CA ASN A 563 26.55 4.03 14.13
C ASN A 563 26.66 5.56 14.00
N ALA A 564 25.57 6.23 13.62
CA ALA A 564 25.44 7.68 13.57
C ALA A 564 25.84 8.37 14.87
N LYS A 565 26.62 9.46 14.78
CA LYS A 565 27.17 10.21 15.94
C LYS A 565 26.66 11.66 16.07
N TRP A 566 25.52 12.00 15.47
CA TRP A 566 24.98 13.37 15.43
C TRP A 566 24.03 13.75 16.56
#